data_AF-A0A9X3XHT9-F1
#
_entry.id   AF-A0A9X3XHT9-F1
#
_cell.length_a   1.000
_cell.length_b   1.000
_cell.length_c   1.000
_cell.angle_alpha   90.00
_cell.angle_beta   90.00
_cell.angle_gamma   90.00
#
_symmetry.space_group_name_H-M   'P 1'
#
loop_
_entity.id
_entity.type
_entity.pdbx_description
1 polymer ?
#
loop_
_entity_poly.entity_id
_entity_poly.type
_entity_poly.pdbx_seq_one_letter_code
_entity_poly.pdbx_strand_id
1 'polypeptide(L)'
;MVEYDDYGRMKYNPELHFNQGKAWNVEDLNYLIEWLEIIGYEEMSLALGRTESTLRDKVFKLRKKGLMEKPNRKIHHERLLRRCEYVTC
;
A
#
# COMPACT_ATOMS: atom_id res chain seq x y z
N MET A 1 1.74 -2.45 -19.26
CA MET A 1 3.09 -2.13 -18.76
C MET A 1 2.92 -1.39 -17.45
N VAL A 2 3.67 -1.75 -16.41
CA VAL A 2 3.59 -1.08 -15.11
C VAL A 2 4.46 0.17 -15.17
N GLU A 3 3.89 1.32 -14.81
CA GLU A 3 4.63 2.58 -14.70
C GLU A 3 4.84 2.97 -13.24
N TYR A 4 5.93 3.68 -12.97
CA TYR A 4 6.26 4.20 -11.66
C TYR A 4 6.33 5.72 -11.69
N ASP A 5 6.09 6.34 -10.53
CA ASP A 5 6.35 7.77 -10.33
C ASP A 5 7.79 8.03 -9.89
N ASP A 6 8.17 9.30 -9.75
CA ASP A 6 9.51 9.73 -9.33
C ASP A 6 9.90 9.25 -7.93
N TYR A 7 8.93 8.79 -7.13
CA TYR A 7 9.13 8.22 -5.79
C TYR A 7 9.21 6.68 -5.80
N GLY A 8 9.22 6.07 -7.00
CA GLY A 8 9.24 4.63 -7.19
C GLY A 8 7.96 3.92 -6.73
N ARG A 9 6.83 4.63 -6.68
CA ARG A 9 5.51 4.06 -6.40
C ARG A 9 4.84 3.67 -7.70
N MET A 10 4.12 2.56 -7.68
CA MET A 10 3.35 2.14 -8.85
C MET A 10 2.27 3.19 -9.16
N LYS A 11 2.23 3.67 -10.41
CA LYS A 11 1.10 4.45 -10.91
C LYS A 11 -0.15 3.59 -10.98
N TYR A 12 -1.31 4.23 -11.11
CA TYR A 12 -2.57 3.49 -11.26
C TYR A 12 -2.51 2.53 -12.46
N ASN A 13 -2.53 1.23 -12.16
CA ASN A 13 -2.81 0.16 -13.12
C ASN A 13 -4.20 -0.45 -12.83
N PRO A 14 -5.13 -0.53 -13.80
CA PRO A 14 -6.47 -1.08 -13.59
C PRO A 14 -6.51 -2.59 -13.27
N GLU A 15 -5.53 -3.37 -13.75
CA GLU A 15 -5.45 -4.81 -13.49
C GLU A 15 -5.04 -5.09 -12.04
N LEU A 16 -4.12 -4.29 -11.51
CA LEU A 16 -3.59 -4.45 -10.15
C LEU A 16 -4.38 -3.65 -9.11
N HIS A 17 -4.99 -2.54 -9.49
CA HIS A 17 -5.77 -1.68 -8.60
C HIS A 17 -7.28 -1.78 -8.84
N PHE A 18 -7.79 -3.02 -8.90
CA PHE A 18 -9.19 -3.33 -9.16
C PHE A 18 -10.18 -2.79 -8.11
N ASN A 19 -9.70 -2.36 -6.94
CA ASN A 19 -10.50 -1.75 -5.87
C ASN A 19 -10.33 -0.22 -5.75
N GLN A 20 -9.63 0.42 -6.69
CA GLN A 20 -9.49 1.86 -6.72
C GLN A 20 -10.87 2.55 -6.87
N GLY A 21 -11.11 3.60 -6.08
CA GLY A 21 -12.37 4.35 -6.09
C GLY A 21 -13.55 3.67 -5.39
N LYS A 22 -13.47 2.37 -5.08
CA LYS A 22 -14.54 1.66 -4.34
C LYS A 22 -14.55 2.06 -2.87
N ALA A 23 -15.72 1.96 -2.24
CA ALA A 23 -15.88 2.12 -0.80
C ALA A 23 -14.97 1.14 -0.03
N TRP A 24 -14.55 1.52 1.17
CA TRP A 24 -13.78 0.65 2.05
C TRP A 24 -14.75 -0.26 2.80
N ASN A 25 -14.55 -1.57 2.71
CA ASN A 25 -15.24 -2.52 3.57
C ASN A 25 -14.52 -2.58 4.94
N VAL A 26 -15.11 -3.27 5.92
CA VAL A 26 -14.52 -3.39 7.26
C VAL A 26 -13.26 -4.26 7.26
N GLU A 27 -13.27 -5.36 6.49
CA GLU A 27 -12.14 -6.31 6.44
C GLU A 27 -10.87 -5.69 5.86
N ASP A 28 -10.96 -4.94 4.77
CA ASP A 28 -9.87 -4.17 4.16
C ASP A 28 -9.28 -3.17 5.16
N LEU A 29 -10.13 -2.56 6.02
CA LEU A 29 -9.68 -1.61 7.03
C LEU A 29 -8.93 -2.31 8.16
N ASN A 30 -9.48 -3.42 8.65
CA ASN A 30 -8.83 -4.21 9.69
C ASN A 30 -7.48 -4.74 9.18
N TYR A 31 -7.47 -5.28 7.96
CA TYR A 31 -6.25 -5.76 7.31
C TYR A 31 -5.22 -4.64 7.15
N LEU A 32 -5.64 -3.45 6.68
CA LEU A 32 -4.75 -2.29 6.59
C LEU A 32 -4.16 -1.89 7.94
N ILE A 33 -4.96 -1.88 9.01
CA ILE A 33 -4.52 -1.47 10.35
C ILE A 33 -3.51 -2.46 10.93
N GLU A 34 -3.79 -3.75 10.80
CA GLU A 34 -2.98 -4.82 11.40
C GLU A 34 -1.65 -5.03 10.65
N TRP A 35 -1.66 -4.98 9.32
CA TRP A 35 -0.56 -5.49 8.51
C TRP A 35 0.35 -4.42 7.91
N LEU A 36 -0.11 -3.17 7.77
CA LEU A 36 0.63 -2.15 7.02
C LEU A 36 2.06 -1.94 7.53
N GLU A 37 2.25 -1.89 8.84
CA GLU A 37 3.57 -1.65 9.44
C GLU A 37 4.48 -2.89 9.40
N ILE A 38 3.93 -4.06 9.04
CA ILE A 38 4.67 -5.31 8.87
C ILE A 38 5.14 -5.44 7.42
N ILE A 39 4.22 -5.32 6.46
CA ILE A 39 4.48 -5.60 5.03
C ILE A 39 4.82 -4.36 4.21
N GLY A 40 4.40 -3.18 4.64
CA GLY A 40 4.65 -1.91 3.95
C GLY A 40 3.64 -1.57 2.86
N TYR A 41 3.83 -0.38 2.27
CA TYR A 41 2.83 0.21 1.35
C TYR A 41 2.72 -0.48 -0.01
N GLU A 42 3.82 -0.95 -0.58
CA GLU A 42 3.79 -1.57 -1.91
C GLU A 42 3.07 -2.92 -1.87
N GLU A 43 3.43 -3.79 -0.92
CA GLU A 43 2.74 -5.07 -0.74
C GLU A 43 1.27 -4.87 -0.38
N MET A 44 0.98 -3.91 0.51
CA MET A 44 -0.40 -3.54 0.85
C MET A 44 -1.19 -3.02 -0.35
N SER A 45 -0.55 -2.28 -1.26
CA SER A 45 -1.14 -1.75 -2.51
C SER A 45 -1.63 -2.89 -3.40
N LEU A 46 -0.82 -3.94 -3.51
CA LEU A 46 -1.13 -5.14 -4.27
C LEU A 46 -2.21 -5.98 -3.58
N ALA A 47 -2.11 -6.18 -2.26
CA ALA A 47 -3.05 -6.98 -1.48
C ALA A 47 -4.48 -6.40 -1.50
N LEU A 48 -4.62 -5.08 -1.31
CA LEU A 48 -5.93 -4.42 -1.27
C LEU A 48 -6.42 -3.95 -2.64
N GLY A 49 -5.58 -4.04 -3.67
CA GLY A 49 -5.89 -3.58 -5.02
C GLY A 49 -6.17 -2.08 -5.10
N ARG A 50 -5.36 -1.26 -4.40
CA ARG A 50 -5.50 0.21 -4.34
C ARG A 50 -4.14 0.86 -4.38
N THR A 51 -4.00 2.02 -5.01
CA THR A 51 -2.70 2.71 -5.10
C THR A 51 -2.13 3.06 -3.73
N GLU A 52 -0.80 3.07 -3.59
CA GLU A 52 -0.11 3.51 -2.38
C GLU A 52 -0.56 4.90 -1.89
N SER A 53 -0.86 5.82 -2.81
CA SER A 53 -1.36 7.15 -2.47
C SER A 53 -2.72 7.09 -1.76
N THR A 54 -3.65 6.28 -2.29
CA THR A 54 -4.95 6.03 -1.64
C THR A 54 -4.77 5.45 -0.23
N LEU A 55 -3.83 4.50 -0.08
CA LEU A 55 -3.54 3.88 1.21
C LEU A 55 -2.99 4.91 2.22
N ARG A 56 -2.01 5.73 1.81
CA ARG A 56 -1.42 6.78 2.66
C ARG A 56 -2.47 7.77 3.15
N ASP A 57 -3.35 8.23 2.26
CA ASP A 57 -4.44 9.12 2.62
C ASP A 57 -5.41 8.47 3.61
N LYS A 58 -5.70 7.18 3.43
CA LYS A 58 -6.59 6.44 4.31
C LYS A 58 -5.97 6.27 5.70
N VAL A 59 -4.71 5.85 5.77
CA VAL A 59 -3.93 5.70 7.00
C VAL A 59 -3.85 7.02 7.74
N PHE A 60 -3.58 8.12 7.04
CA PHE A 60 -3.59 9.45 7.64
C PHE A 60 -4.96 9.77 8.30
N LYS A 61 -6.06 9.49 7.61
CA LYS A 61 -7.42 9.69 8.15
C LYS A 61 -7.71 8.78 9.34
N LEU A 62 -7.28 7.52 9.32
CA LEU A 62 -7.47 6.57 10.42
C LEU A 62 -6.69 6.99 11.67
N ARG A 63 -5.42 7.40 11.50
CA ARG A 63 -4.58 7.93 12.57
C ARG A 63 -5.15 9.20 13.17
N LYS A 64 -5.62 10.12 12.33
CA LYS A 64 -6.27 11.35 12.79
C LYS A 64 -7.54 11.07 13.62
N LYS A 65 -8.23 9.97 13.35
CA LYS A 65 -9.39 9.49 14.11
C LYS A 65 -9.03 8.68 15.36
N GLY A 66 -7.75 8.38 15.59
CA GLY A 66 -7.32 7.50 16.69
C GLY A 66 -7.62 6.01 16.48
N LEU A 67 -7.98 5.60 15.26
CA LEU A 67 -8.30 4.20 14.92
C LEU A 67 -7.07 3.38 14.52
N MET A 68 -5.94 4.05 14.29
CA MET A 68 -4.69 3.41 13.95
C MET A 68 -3.57 4.15 14.67
N GLU A 69 -2.67 3.39 15.30
CA GLU A 69 -1.52 3.98 15.96
C GLU A 69 -0.42 4.37 14.97
N LYS A 70 0.44 5.29 15.40
CA LYS A 70 1.65 5.64 14.66
C LYS A 70 2.77 4.72 15.14
N PRO A 71 3.61 4.16 14.24
CA PRO A 71 4.74 3.36 14.66
C PRO A 71 5.70 4.20 15.51
N ASN A 72 6.22 3.60 16.58
CA ASN A 72 7.18 4.25 17.50
C ASN A 72 8.56 4.48 16.86
N ARG A 73 8.88 3.73 15.80
CA ARG A 73 10.13 3.85 15.04
C ARG A 73 9.85 4.10 13.57
N LYS A 74 10.81 4.71 12.87
CA LYS A 74 10.76 4.79 11.40
C LYS A 74 11.01 3.40 10.83
N ILE A 75 10.03 2.88 10.08
CA ILE A 75 10.12 1.60 9.39
C ILE A 75 10.36 1.88 7.91
N HIS A 76 11.38 1.22 7.35
CA HIS A 76 11.68 1.25 5.93
C HIS A 76 11.37 -0.14 5.37
N HIS A 77 10.42 -0.22 4.45
CA HIS A 77 10.11 -1.45 3.75
C HIS A 77 10.84 -1.47 2.42
N GLU A 78 11.36 -2.64 2.09
CA GLU A 78 11.98 -2.87 0.79
C GLU A 78 10.92 -2.89 -0.32
N ARG A 79 11.30 -2.42 -1.51
CA ARG A 79 10.42 -2.41 -2.67
C ARG A 79 10.42 -3.78 -3.35
N LEU A 80 9.27 -4.47 -3.40
CA LEU A 80 9.13 -5.81 -3.95
C LEU A 80 9.39 -5.85 -5.46
N LEU A 81 8.80 -4.94 -6.22
CA LEU A 81 8.83 -5.01 -7.68
C LEU A 81 10.16 -4.56 -8.27
N ARG A 82 10.97 -3.81 -7.51
CA ARG A 82 12.34 -3.47 -7.90
C ARG A 82 13.29 -4.68 -7.89
N ARG A 83 12.92 -5.75 -7.17
CA ARG A 83 13.74 -6.96 -7.03
C ARG A 83 13.47 -8.01 -8.12
N CYS A 84 12.37 -7.89 -8.86
CA CYS A 84 11.95 -8.89 -9.85
C CYS A 84 12.62 -8.74 -11.23
N GLU A 85 13.37 -7.67 -11.48
CA GLU A 85 14.13 -7.48 -12.73
C GLU A 85 15.41 -8.34 -12.82
N TYR A 86 15.73 -9.16 -11.79
CA TYR A 86 16.96 -9.97 -11.74
C TYR A 86 16.75 -11.44 -11.33
N VAL A 87 15.59 -12.03 -11.62
CA VAL A 87 15.42 -13.49 -11.53
C VAL A 87 15.16 -14.06 -12.91
N THR A 88 16.17 -13.95 -13.77
CA THR A 88 16.40 -14.92 -14.85
C THR A 88 17.38 -15.96 -14.31
N CYS A 89 16.86 -17.09 -13.84
CA CYS A 89 17.59 -18.36 -13.77
C CYS A 89 16.70 -19.42 -14.41
#